data_AF-A0A098S771-F1
#
_entry.id   AF-A0A098S771-F1
#
_cell.length_a   1.000
_cell.length_b   1.000
_cell.length_c   1.000
_cell.angle_alpha   90.00
_cell.angle_beta   90.00
_cell.angle_gamma   90.00
#
_symmetry.space_group_name_H-M   'P 1'
#
loop_
_entity.id
_entity.type
_entity.pdbx_description
1 polymer ?
#
loop_
_entity_poly.entity_id
_entity_poly.type
_entity_poly.pdbx_seq_one_letter_code
_entity_poly.pdbx_strand_id
1 'polypeptide(L)'
;MKRTLMTVDALMQFLLMVSCLIYPFTLFAAFFLGIWQLSSSLLKGLIMQSWIHIQYFLAAAMYCVLLIAAAKFGDQLWLSEWSGEMYLWIVLAVPPLIGAVWYFLRSIQDLVSLNEAPSEWV
;
A
#
# COMPACT_ATOMS: atom_id res chain seq x y z
N MET A 1 -19.44 -5.41 -12.14
CA MET A 1 -18.31 -4.47 -12.19
C MET A 1 -17.46 -4.45 -10.90
N LYS A 2 -18.07 -4.30 -9.71
CA LYS A 2 -17.33 -4.26 -8.43
C LYS A 2 -16.45 -5.49 -8.17
N ARG A 3 -16.99 -6.71 -8.42
CA ARG A 3 -16.24 -7.97 -8.26
C ARG A 3 -14.98 -8.01 -9.12
N THR A 4 -15.09 -7.73 -10.42
CA THR A 4 -13.96 -7.69 -11.36
C THR A 4 -12.89 -6.70 -10.90
N LEU A 5 -13.30 -5.52 -10.42
CA LEU A 5 -12.38 -4.50 -9.92
C LEU A 5 -11.62 -4.97 -8.66
N MET A 6 -12.30 -5.64 -7.74
CA MET A 6 -11.66 -6.20 -6.53
C MET A 6 -10.72 -7.37 -6.85
N THR A 7 -11.06 -8.20 -7.83
CA THR A 7 -10.21 -9.30 -8.28
C THR A 7 -8.94 -8.77 -8.94
N VAL A 8 -9.05 -7.79 -9.84
CA VAL A 8 -7.90 -7.14 -10.48
C VAL A 8 -7.02 -6.47 -9.43
N ASP A 9 -7.62 -5.78 -8.47
CA ASP A 9 -6.87 -5.15 -7.39
C ASP A 9 -6.09 -6.14 -6.53
N ALA A 10 -6.74 -7.23 -6.07
CA ALA A 10 -6.07 -8.25 -5.28
C ALA A 10 -4.92 -8.93 -6.06
N LEU A 11 -5.13 -9.23 -7.34
CA LEU A 11 -4.11 -9.81 -8.21
C LEU A 11 -2.91 -8.86 -8.37
N MET A 12 -3.15 -7.59 -8.66
CA MET A 12 -2.09 -6.61 -8.85
C MET A 12 -1.29 -6.36 -7.57
N GLN A 13 -1.97 -6.24 -6.42
CA GLN A 13 -1.31 -6.14 -5.12
C GLN A 13 -0.44 -7.36 -4.82
N PHE A 14 -0.95 -8.57 -5.08
CA PHE A 14 -0.19 -9.81 -4.89
C PHE A 14 1.07 -9.85 -5.76
N LEU A 15 0.94 -9.56 -7.05
CA LEU A 15 2.08 -9.57 -7.98
C LEU A 15 3.15 -8.55 -7.57
N LEU A 16 2.75 -7.33 -7.22
CA LEU A 16 3.66 -6.26 -6.79
C LEU A 16 4.33 -6.60 -5.45
N MET A 17 3.60 -7.17 -4.49
CA MET A 17 4.14 -7.60 -3.20
C MET A 17 5.14 -8.75 -3.35
N VAL A 18 4.85 -9.76 -4.18
CA VAL A 18 5.80 -10.85 -4.47
C VAL A 18 7.03 -10.33 -5.21
N SER A 19 6.84 -9.37 -6.13
CA SER A 19 7.95 -8.72 -6.83
C SER A 19 8.87 -7.96 -5.87
N CYS A 20 8.35 -7.46 -4.74
CA CYS A 20 9.18 -6.83 -3.71
C CYS A 20 10.14 -7.81 -3.01
N LEU A 21 9.84 -9.11 -3.01
CA LEU A 21 10.67 -10.15 -2.39
C LEU A 21 11.91 -10.52 -3.23
N ILE A 22 11.97 -10.08 -4.49
CA ILE A 22 13.05 -10.42 -5.43
C ILE A 22 14.02 -9.24 -5.53
N TYR A 23 15.18 -9.35 -4.91
CA TYR A 23 16.28 -8.40 -5.13
C TYR A 23 16.83 -8.56 -6.56
N PRO A 24 17.09 -7.49 -7.34
CA PRO A 24 17.09 -6.06 -7.00
C PRO A 24 15.78 -5.30 -7.30
N PHE A 25 14.71 -5.99 -7.70
CA PHE A 25 13.44 -5.36 -8.09
C PHE A 25 12.67 -4.73 -6.93
N THR A 26 13.07 -4.98 -5.68
CA THR A 26 12.40 -4.54 -4.46
C THR A 26 11.99 -3.08 -4.47
N LEU A 27 12.90 -2.16 -4.81
CA LEU A 27 12.62 -0.73 -4.75
C LEU A 27 11.73 -0.23 -5.89
N PHE A 28 11.96 -0.78 -7.08
CA PHE A 28 11.13 -0.49 -8.24
C PHE A 28 9.70 -0.98 -8.00
N ALA A 29 9.53 -2.24 -7.59
CA ALA A 29 8.23 -2.83 -7.28
C ALA A 29 7.53 -2.12 -6.11
N ALA A 30 8.26 -1.70 -5.07
CA ALA A 30 7.71 -0.98 -3.92
C ALA A 30 7.10 0.38 -4.32
N PHE A 31 7.72 1.10 -5.28
CA PHE A 31 7.15 2.34 -5.80
C PHE A 31 5.79 2.10 -6.48
N PHE A 32 5.71 1.14 -7.41
CA PHE A 32 4.46 0.81 -8.08
C PHE A 32 3.41 0.24 -7.12
N LEU A 33 3.83 -0.56 -6.13
CA LEU A 33 2.96 -1.04 -5.06
C LEU A 33 2.36 0.12 -4.27
N GLY A 34 3.16 1.12 -3.90
CA GLY A 34 2.70 2.32 -3.20
C GLY A 34 1.67 3.11 -4.02
N ILE A 35 1.95 3.36 -5.31
CA ILE A 35 1.01 4.04 -6.20
C ILE A 35 -0.29 3.24 -6.32
N TRP A 36 -0.19 1.94 -6.58
CA TRP A 36 -1.35 1.08 -6.74
C TRP A 36 -2.22 1.08 -5.49
N GLN A 37 -1.62 1.00 -4.31
CA GLN A 37 -2.36 1.01 -3.05
C GLN A 37 -3.01 2.34 -2.73
N LEU A 38 -2.36 3.46 -3.02
CA LEU A 38 -2.97 4.79 -2.88
C LEU A 38 -4.16 4.95 -3.83
N SER A 39 -3.99 4.61 -5.11
CA SER A 39 -5.07 4.69 -6.09
C SER A 39 -6.22 3.73 -5.76
N SER A 40 -5.90 2.50 -5.37
CA SER A 40 -6.87 1.47 -5.01
C SER A 40 -7.67 1.86 -3.76
N SER A 41 -7.02 2.32 -2.70
CA SER A 41 -7.69 2.73 -1.45
C SER A 41 -8.61 3.93 -1.64
N LEU A 42 -8.19 4.92 -2.43
CA LEU A 42 -9.06 6.02 -2.81
C LEU A 42 -10.27 5.51 -3.62
N LEU A 43 -10.03 4.70 -4.65
CA LEU A 43 -11.08 4.20 -5.54
C LEU A 43 -12.09 3.33 -4.79
N LYS A 44 -11.62 2.42 -3.92
CA LYS A 44 -12.51 1.60 -3.08
C LYS A 44 -13.21 2.45 -2.03
N GLY A 45 -12.55 3.44 -1.43
CA GLY A 45 -13.17 4.39 -0.52
C GLY A 45 -14.37 5.10 -1.16
N LEU A 46 -14.21 5.56 -2.41
CA LEU A 46 -15.27 6.21 -3.18
C LEU A 46 -16.36 5.23 -3.66
N ILE A 47 -15.99 4.09 -4.26
CA ILE A 47 -16.94 3.14 -4.85
C ILE A 47 -17.73 2.34 -3.79
N MET A 48 -17.06 1.95 -2.70
CA MET A 48 -17.68 1.19 -1.62
C MET A 48 -18.23 2.10 -0.51
N GLN A 49 -18.05 3.42 -0.61
CA GLN A 49 -18.36 4.37 0.48
C GLN A 49 -17.75 3.92 1.81
N SER A 50 -16.51 3.43 1.74
CA SER A 50 -15.85 2.71 2.82
C SER A 50 -14.89 3.64 3.57
N TRP A 51 -15.26 4.00 4.80
CA TRP A 51 -14.46 4.90 5.63
C TRP A 51 -13.07 4.33 5.93
N ILE A 52 -12.95 3.02 6.13
CA ILE A 52 -11.68 2.37 6.43
C ILE A 52 -10.67 2.51 5.27
N HIS A 53 -11.17 2.50 4.02
CA HIS A 53 -10.33 2.67 2.83
C HIS A 53 -9.89 4.12 2.67
N ILE A 54 -10.76 5.08 2.99
CA ILE A 54 -10.43 6.51 3.03
C ILE A 54 -9.38 6.79 4.11
N GLN A 55 -9.54 6.22 5.31
CA GLN A 55 -8.56 6.35 6.39
C GLN A 55 -7.20 5.77 6.01
N TYR A 56 -7.17 4.58 5.38
CA TYR A 56 -5.93 3.99 4.88
C TYR A 56 -5.27 4.88 3.83
N PHE A 57 -6.05 5.41 2.86
CA PHE A 57 -5.55 6.34 1.85
C PHE A 57 -4.90 7.57 2.50
N LEU A 58 -5.60 8.21 3.45
CA LEU A 58 -5.09 9.40 4.14
C LEU A 58 -3.82 9.09 4.94
N ALA A 59 -3.79 7.96 5.65
CA ALA A 59 -2.62 7.54 6.42
C ALA A 59 -1.41 7.29 5.50
N ALA A 60 -1.61 6.57 4.39
CA ALA A 60 -0.56 6.29 3.41
C ALA A 60 -0.08 7.58 2.72
N ALA A 61 -0.99 8.49 2.36
CA ALA A 61 -0.63 9.78 1.76
C ALA A 61 0.16 10.66 2.73
N MET A 62 -0.27 10.75 3.99
CA MET A 62 0.45 11.47 5.04
C MET A 62 1.83 10.87 5.29
N TYR A 63 1.95 9.54 5.26
CA TYR A 63 3.23 8.85 5.35
C TYR A 63 4.17 9.23 4.21
N CYS A 64 3.68 9.29 2.96
CA CYS A 64 4.48 9.77 1.83
C CYS A 64 4.97 11.22 2.02
N VAL A 65 4.11 12.11 2.52
CA VAL A 65 4.50 13.51 2.81
C VAL A 65 5.55 13.56 3.92
N LEU A 66 5.39 12.78 4.99
CA LEU A 66 6.35 12.69 6.08
C LEU A 66 7.70 12.14 5.59
N LEU A 67 7.71 11.17 4.68
CA LEU A 67 8.94 10.65 4.07
C LEU A 67 9.66 11.71 3.23
N ILE A 68 8.93 12.49 2.43
CA ILE A 68 9.51 13.60 1.65
C ILE A 68 10.09 14.67 2.60
N ALA A 69 9.37 15.00 3.66
CA ALA A 69 9.86 15.92 4.68
C ALA A 69 11.12 15.36 5.37
N ALA A 70 11.08 14.10 5.82
CA ALA A 70 12.22 13.44 6.46
C ALA A 70 13.44 13.36 5.52
N ALA A 71 13.26 13.10 4.23
CA ALA A 71 14.34 13.12 3.25
C ALA A 71 14.97 14.51 3.11
N LYS A 72 14.16 15.58 3.16
CA LYS A 72 14.63 16.97 3.06
C LYS A 72 15.34 17.45 4.34
N PHE A 73 14.91 16.98 5.51
CA PHE A 73 15.51 17.33 6.81
C PHE A 73 16.56 16.31 7.29
N GLY A 74 16.75 15.21 6.57
CA GLY A 74 17.67 14.12 6.91
C GLY A 74 19.14 14.55 6.96
N ASP A 75 19.54 15.51 6.13
CA ASP A 75 20.89 16.11 6.18
C ASP A 75 21.17 16.85 7.51
N GLN A 76 20.10 17.25 8.24
CA GLN A 76 20.21 17.91 9.55
C GLN A 76 20.04 16.95 10.73
N LEU A 77 19.37 15.81 10.54
CA LEU A 77 19.25 14.75 11.54
C LEU A 77 20.45 13.80 11.44
N TRP A 78 21.58 14.22 12.02
CA TRP A 78 22.72 13.35 12.27
C TRP A 78 22.34 12.18 13.19
N LEU A 79 21.91 11.06 12.61
CA LEU A 79 21.88 9.77 13.26
C LEU A 79 23.21 9.07 12.97
N SER A 80 24.10 9.16 13.96
CA SER A 80 25.43 8.61 14.00
C SER A 80 25.45 7.07 13.89
N GLU A 81 26.52 6.57 13.26
CA GLU A 81 27.11 5.22 13.35
C GLU A 81 26.41 4.02 12.72
N TRP A 82 25.11 4.07 12.40
CA TRP A 82 24.54 3.08 11.47
C TRP A 82 24.81 3.58 10.06
N SER A 83 25.26 2.74 9.13
CA SER A 83 25.44 3.16 7.73
C SER A 83 24.11 3.78 7.26
N GLY A 84 24.08 5.12 7.16
CA GLY A 84 22.83 5.89 7.11
C GLY A 84 21.88 5.44 6.00
N GLU A 85 22.44 4.81 4.96
CA GLU A 85 21.72 4.14 3.89
C GLU A 85 20.82 3.00 4.37
N MET A 86 21.31 2.03 5.18
CA MET A 86 20.50 0.88 5.63
C MET A 86 19.34 1.30 6.54
N TYR A 87 19.55 2.27 7.43
CA TYR A 87 18.49 2.79 8.29
C TYR A 87 17.40 3.50 7.47
N LEU A 88 17.82 4.31 6.50
CA LEU A 88 16.90 4.97 5.57
C LEU A 88 16.08 3.95 4.79
N TRP A 89 16.68 2.86 4.30
CA TRP A 89 15.96 1.78 3.62
C TRP A 89 14.93 1.08 4.51
N ILE A 90 15.27 0.81 5.77
CA ILE A 90 14.34 0.16 6.71
C ILE A 90 13.16 1.08 7.02
N VAL A 91 13.41 2.36 7.30
CA VAL A 91 12.36 3.34 7.56
C VAL A 91 11.52 3.59 6.29
N LEU A 92 12.13 3.62 5.12
CA LEU A 92 11.41 3.84 3.86
C LEU A 92 10.59 2.61 3.42
N ALA A 93 11.07 1.40 3.65
CA ALA A 93 10.47 0.18 3.09
C ALA A 93 9.51 -0.52 4.06
N VAL A 94 9.85 -0.60 5.35
CA VAL A 94 9.11 -1.47 6.30
C VAL A 94 7.68 -0.99 6.55
N PRO A 95 7.40 0.29 6.88
CA PRO A 95 6.02 0.71 7.12
C PRO A 95 5.12 0.60 5.88
N PRO A 96 5.57 0.94 4.65
CA PRO A 96 4.81 0.65 3.44
C PRO A 96 4.57 -0.83 3.20
N LEU A 97 5.55 -1.70 3.49
CA LEU A 97 5.39 -3.16 3.38
C LEU A 97 4.35 -3.70 4.36
N ILE A 98 4.36 -3.25 5.62
CA ILE A 98 3.37 -3.67 6.62
C ILE A 98 1.97 -3.16 6.24
N GLY A 99 1.86 -1.89 5.86
CA GLY A 99 0.62 -1.31 5.34
C GLY A 99 0.12 -2.08 4.13
N ALA A 100 1.03 -2.47 3.24
CA ALA A 100 0.72 -3.20 2.03
C ALA A 100 0.14 -4.59 2.29
N VAL A 101 0.76 -5.34 3.21
CA VAL A 101 0.25 -6.65 3.62
C VAL A 101 -1.14 -6.51 4.25
N TRP A 102 -1.31 -5.53 5.14
CA TRP A 102 -2.60 -5.28 5.78
C TRP A 102 -3.69 -4.94 4.77
N TYR A 103 -3.40 -4.04 3.83
CA TYR A 103 -4.36 -3.60 2.81
C TYR A 103 -4.68 -4.70 1.80
N PHE A 104 -3.72 -5.58 1.49
CA PHE A 104 -3.95 -6.78 0.70
C PHE A 104 -4.93 -7.74 1.40
N LEU A 105 -4.70 -8.05 2.68
CA LEU A 105 -5.62 -8.89 3.47
C LEU A 105 -7.03 -8.28 3.51
N ARG A 106 -7.12 -6.96 3.68
CA ARG A 106 -8.42 -6.26 3.64
C ARG A 106 -9.08 -6.37 2.27
N SER A 107 -8.32 -6.26 1.20
CA SER A 107 -8.80 -6.40 -0.19
C SER A 107 -9.35 -7.79 -0.47
N ILE A 108 -8.76 -8.84 0.10
CA ILE A 108 -9.27 -10.22 0.04
C ILE A 108 -10.58 -10.35 0.84
N GLN A 109 -10.67 -9.78 2.03
CA GLN A 109 -11.92 -9.79 2.82
C GLN A 109 -13.08 -9.10 2.09
N ASP A 110 -12.81 -7.95 1.43
CA ASP A 110 -13.80 -7.25 0.62
C ASP A 110 -14.25 -8.11 -0.58
N LEU A 111 -13.34 -8.89 -1.17
CA LEU A 111 -13.68 -9.80 -2.27
C LEU A 111 -14.52 -10.99 -1.80
N VAL A 112 -14.18 -11.58 -0.64
CA VAL A 112 -14.93 -12.70 -0.04
C VAL A 112 -16.34 -12.26 0.32
N SER A 113 -16.51 -11.09 0.97
CA SER A 113 -17.84 -10.57 1.31
C SER A 113 -18.71 -10.29 0.07
N LEU A 114 -18.11 -9.87 -1.05
CA LEU A 114 -18.82 -9.72 -2.34
C LEU A 114 -19.16 -11.05 -3.02
N ASN A 115 -18.49 -12.15 -2.66
CA ASN A 115 -18.80 -13.49 -3.16
C ASN A 115 -19.87 -14.18 -2.31
N GLU A 116 -19.92 -13.88 -1.02
CA GLU A 116 -20.91 -14.40 -0.08
C GLU A 116 -22.24 -13.62 -0.11
N ALA A 117 -22.24 -12.38 -0.59
CA ALA A 117 -23.48 -11.62 -0.81
C ALA A 117 -24.38 -12.38 -1.82
N PRO A 118 -25.64 -12.69 -1.46
CA PRO A 118 -26.54 -13.43 -2.34
C PRO A 118 -26.73 -12.66 -3.65
N SER A 119 -26.73 -13.41 -4.76
CA SER A 119 -26.75 -12.91 -6.14
C SER A 119 -28.04 -12.20 -6.57
N GLU A 120 -28.82 -11.66 -5.63
CA GLU A 120 -30.15 -11.10 -5.90
C GLU A 120 -30.14 -9.70 -6.53
N TRP A 121 -28.97 -9.12 -6.77
CA TRP A 121 -28.85 -7.82 -7.44
C TRP A 121 -27.90 -7.94 -8.64
N VAL A 122 -28.38 -8.61 -9.68
CA VAL A 122 -27.93 -8.41 -11.07
C VAL A 122 -28.41 -7.05 -11.54
#